data_AF-A0A323VBJ1-F1
#
_entry.id   AF-A0A323VBJ1-F1
#
_cell.length_a   1.000
_cell.length_b   1.000
_cell.length_c   1.000
_cell.angle_alpha   90.00
_cell.angle_beta   90.00
_cell.angle_gamma   90.00
#
_symmetry.space_group_name_H-M   'P 1'
#
loop_
_entity.id
_entity.type
_entity.pdbx_description
1 polymer ?
#
loop_
_entity_poly.entity_id
_entity_poly.type
_entity_poly.pdbx_seq_one_letter_code
_entity_poly.pdbx_strand_id
1 'polypeptide(L)'
;MADDRRPEQRLDQPRGTRNLSQFLRLDPDAVGRFAEGIARFLGTGRFLAVQTIIVIVWIVLNVAAVRLRWDPYPFILLNLAFSTQAAYAAPLILLAQNRQADRDRVQSEEDRSRAAATRADTEYLARELASLRVAVGELATRDFIRGELSRLVPDDGTEDGGERKKKKKQRRDTAADPVPEAPAAASTP
;
A
#
# COMPACT_ATOMS: atom_id res chain seq x y z
N MET A 1 -34.38 -59.19 23.55
CA MET A 1 -34.07 -57.87 22.99
C MET A 1 -32.68 -57.47 23.50
N ALA A 2 -31.65 -58.01 22.87
CA ALA A 2 -30.25 -57.75 23.20
C ALA A 2 -29.57 -57.38 21.89
N ASP A 3 -29.17 -56.12 21.76
CA ASP A 3 -28.51 -55.54 20.60
C ASP A 3 -27.01 -55.51 20.91
N ASP A 4 -26.26 -56.47 20.35
CA ASP A 4 -24.80 -56.61 20.48
C ASP A 4 -24.12 -55.59 19.55
N ARG A 5 -24.00 -54.33 20.00
CA ARG A 5 -23.30 -53.28 19.25
C ARG A 5 -21.81 -53.29 19.56
N ARG A 6 -21.07 -54.10 18.81
CA ARG A 6 -19.61 -54.02 18.78
C ARG A 6 -19.18 -52.73 18.05
N PRO A 7 -18.31 -51.89 18.63
CA PRO A 7 -17.80 -50.73 17.92
C PRO A 7 -16.83 -51.19 16.83
N GLU A 8 -17.26 -51.08 15.58
CA GLU A 8 -16.46 -51.21 14.37
C GLU A 8 -15.20 -50.34 14.49
N GLN A 9 -14.06 -50.98 14.77
CA GLN A 9 -12.75 -50.34 14.68
C GLN A 9 -12.51 -49.96 13.22
N ARG A 10 -12.70 -48.67 12.92
CA ARG A 10 -12.43 -48.08 11.62
C ARG A 10 -10.96 -48.32 11.24
N LEU A 11 -10.76 -49.28 10.34
CA LEU A 11 -9.49 -49.68 9.73
C LEU A 11 -8.95 -48.68 8.68
N ASP A 12 -9.48 -47.46 8.66
CA ASP A 12 -9.22 -46.47 7.61
C ASP A 12 -8.33 -45.30 8.08
N GLN A 13 -7.65 -45.46 9.21
CA GLN A 13 -6.62 -44.50 9.60
C GLN A 13 -5.29 -45.00 9.01
N PRO A 14 -4.73 -44.32 7.99
CA PRO A 14 -3.42 -44.68 7.49
C PRO A 14 -2.47 -44.64 8.69
N ARG A 15 -1.76 -45.75 8.91
CA ARG A 15 -0.65 -45.83 9.87
C ARG A 15 0.40 -44.84 9.41
N GLY A 16 0.21 -43.58 9.80
CA GLY A 16 1.15 -42.51 9.55
C GLY A 16 2.49 -42.93 10.11
N THR A 17 3.52 -42.76 9.28
CA THR A 17 4.94 -42.81 9.62
C THR A 17 5.22 -41.79 10.73
N ARG A 18 4.76 -42.12 11.94
CA ARG A 18 5.12 -41.46 13.17
C ARG A 18 6.62 -41.67 13.28
N ASN A 19 7.37 -40.58 13.22
CA ASN A 19 8.49 -40.28 14.12
C ASN A 19 9.72 -39.62 13.45
N LEU A 20 9.73 -39.34 12.13
CA LEU A 20 10.82 -38.50 11.58
C LEU A 20 10.54 -37.00 11.80
N SER A 21 9.30 -36.57 11.57
CA SER A 21 8.88 -35.17 11.79
C SER A 21 8.85 -34.78 13.27
N GLN A 22 8.71 -35.74 14.19
CA GLN A 22 8.78 -35.48 15.63
C GLN A 22 10.22 -35.32 16.13
N PHE A 23 11.18 -36.04 15.53
CA PHE A 23 12.61 -35.89 15.84
C PHE A 23 13.16 -34.54 15.35
N LEU A 24 12.63 -34.01 14.25
CA LEU A 24 12.94 -32.67 13.74
C LEU A 24 12.09 -31.55 14.39
N ARG A 25 11.37 -31.80 15.49
CA ARG A 25 10.78 -30.72 16.30
C ARG A 25 11.89 -30.01 17.08
N LEU A 26 12.75 -29.30 16.35
CA LEU A 26 13.57 -28.24 16.92
C LEU A 26 12.60 -27.24 17.54
N ASP A 27 12.76 -27.01 18.84
CA ASP A 27 11.95 -26.07 19.60
C ASP A 27 12.02 -24.69 18.93
N PRO A 28 10.95 -24.24 18.26
CA PRO A 28 10.99 -23.04 17.44
C PRO A 28 11.32 -21.81 18.30
N ASP A 29 11.02 -21.81 19.58
CA ASP A 29 11.30 -20.68 20.46
C ASP A 29 12.78 -20.60 20.88
N ALA A 30 13.45 -21.75 21.05
CA ALA A 30 14.88 -21.81 21.34
C ALA A 30 15.71 -21.36 20.13
N VAL A 31 15.36 -21.84 18.93
CA VAL A 31 16.01 -21.46 17.67
C VAL A 31 15.80 -19.98 17.37
N GLY A 32 14.64 -19.42 17.73
CA GLY A 32 14.33 -17.99 17.51
C GLY A 32 15.24 -17.04 18.27
N ARG A 33 15.42 -17.31 19.56
CA ARG A 33 16.32 -16.51 20.41
C ARG A 33 17.77 -16.62 19.96
N PHE A 34 18.18 -17.81 19.54
CA PHE A 34 19.52 -18.03 18.99
C PHE A 34 19.74 -17.30 17.66
N ALA A 35 18.77 -17.38 16.74
CA ALA A 35 18.81 -16.69 15.46
C ALA A 35 18.82 -15.16 15.61
N GLU A 36 18.09 -14.61 16.58
CA GLU A 36 18.13 -13.17 16.88
C GLU A 36 19.49 -12.73 17.44
N GLY A 37 20.15 -13.57 18.24
CA GLY A 37 21.54 -13.37 18.66
C GLY A 37 22.51 -13.37 17.49
N ILE A 38 22.39 -14.38 16.61
CA ILE A 38 23.20 -14.50 15.39
C ILE A 38 22.95 -13.33 14.44
N ALA A 39 21.71 -12.91 14.22
CA ALA A 39 21.37 -11.82 13.31
C ALA A 39 22.02 -10.50 13.76
N ARG A 40 21.98 -10.19 15.06
CA ARG A 40 22.67 -9.02 15.63
C ARG A 40 24.19 -9.14 15.51
N PHE A 41 24.72 -10.36 15.66
CA PHE A 41 26.15 -10.62 15.57
C PHE A 41 26.68 -10.51 14.13
N LEU A 42 26.01 -11.13 13.15
CA LEU A 42 26.37 -11.12 11.72
C LEU A 42 26.11 -9.76 11.06
N GLY A 43 25.11 -9.01 11.51
CA GLY A 43 24.81 -7.67 10.99
C GLY A 43 25.84 -6.61 11.41
N THR A 44 26.74 -6.93 12.33
CA THR A 44 27.79 -6.02 12.80
C THR A 44 29.11 -6.35 12.09
N GLY A 45 29.82 -5.34 11.54
CA GLY A 45 31.13 -5.52 10.89
C GLY A 45 32.22 -6.13 11.79
N ARG A 46 31.96 -6.23 13.09
CA ARG A 46 32.80 -6.88 14.10
C ARG A 46 32.90 -8.41 13.89
N PHE A 47 31.88 -9.07 13.34
CA PHE A 47 31.96 -10.50 13.02
C PHE A 47 33.02 -10.77 11.96
N LEU A 48 33.01 -9.99 10.87
CA LEU A 48 34.01 -10.12 9.79
C LEU A 48 35.42 -9.90 10.34
N ALA A 49 35.63 -8.87 11.16
CA ALA A 49 36.93 -8.59 11.76
C ALA A 49 37.45 -9.76 12.62
N VAL A 50 36.61 -10.33 13.50
CA VAL A 50 36.97 -11.48 14.32
C VAL A 50 37.25 -12.72 13.46
N GLN A 51 36.41 -12.99 12.46
CA GLN A 51 36.59 -14.11 11.53
C GLN A 51 37.91 -14.00 10.77
N THR A 52 38.25 -12.81 10.26
CA THR A 52 39.52 -12.56 9.57
C THR A 52 40.72 -12.78 10.50
N ILE A 53 40.66 -12.29 11.74
CA ILE A 53 41.73 -12.50 12.72
C ILE A 53 41.93 -14.01 12.98
N ILE A 54 40.85 -14.76 13.18
CA ILE A 54 40.91 -16.21 13.43
C ILE A 54 41.57 -16.91 12.24
N VAL A 55 41.18 -16.59 11.00
CA VAL A 55 41.78 -17.18 9.79
C VAL A 55 43.28 -16.86 9.70
N ILE A 56 43.68 -15.61 9.95
CA ILE A 56 45.09 -15.21 9.94
C ILE A 56 45.88 -15.99 11.00
N VAL A 57 45.39 -16.05 12.24
CA VAL A 57 46.04 -16.79 13.33
C VAL A 57 46.15 -18.28 12.98
N TRP A 58 45.12 -18.86 12.37
CA TRP A 58 45.11 -20.26 11.96
C TRP A 58 46.13 -20.56 10.87
N ILE A 59 46.25 -19.69 9.87
CA ILE A 59 47.27 -19.78 8.81
C ILE A 59 48.67 -19.68 9.45
N VAL A 60 48.90 -18.71 10.34
CA VAL A 60 50.20 -18.54 11.03
C VAL A 60 50.55 -19.76 11.86
N LEU A 61 49.59 -20.33 12.61
CA LEU A 61 49.79 -21.53 13.41
C LEU A 61 50.11 -22.74 12.52
N ASN A 62 49.40 -22.90 11.41
CA ASN A 62 49.66 -23.98 10.45
C ASN A 62 51.08 -23.84 9.85
N VAL A 63 51.47 -22.65 9.38
CA VAL A 63 52.83 -22.37 8.86
C VAL A 63 53.92 -22.55 9.93
N ALA A 64 53.67 -22.19 11.18
CA ALA A 64 54.59 -22.44 12.28
C ALA A 64 54.73 -23.95 12.59
N ALA A 65 53.63 -24.70 12.51
CA ALA A 65 53.58 -26.14 12.72
C ALA A 65 54.13 -26.95 11.53
N VAL A 66 54.26 -26.36 10.33
CA VAL A 66 55.00 -26.95 9.20
C VAL A 66 56.46 -27.23 9.55
N ARG A 67 57.09 -26.44 10.44
CA ARG A 67 58.44 -26.74 10.95
C ARG A 67 58.49 -28.04 11.76
N LEU A 68 57.36 -28.49 12.31
CA LEU A 68 57.18 -29.79 12.98
C LEU A 68 56.70 -30.91 12.03
N ARG A 69 56.60 -30.64 10.71
CA ARG A 69 56.01 -31.51 9.67
C ARG A 69 54.55 -31.95 9.93
N TRP A 70 53.79 -31.17 10.69
CA TRP A 70 52.42 -31.52 11.07
C TRP A 70 51.41 -31.46 9.88
N ASP A 71 51.71 -30.72 8.82
CA ASP A 71 50.93 -30.69 7.57
C ASP A 71 51.78 -30.14 6.38
N PRO A 72 52.51 -31.00 5.63
CA PRO A 72 53.28 -30.58 4.46
C PRO A 72 52.39 -30.04 3.33
N TYR A 73 52.94 -29.18 2.46
CA TYR A 73 52.24 -28.64 1.29
C TYR A 73 51.60 -29.79 0.46
N PRO A 74 50.29 -29.78 0.14
CA PRO A 74 49.34 -28.66 0.12
C PRO A 74 48.28 -28.71 1.24
N PHE A 75 48.67 -28.48 2.50
CA PHE A 75 47.81 -28.18 3.67
C PHE A 75 46.42 -28.83 3.68
N ILE A 76 46.37 -30.17 3.67
CA ILE A 76 45.13 -30.93 3.47
C ILE A 76 44.15 -30.72 4.63
N LEU A 77 44.67 -30.55 5.86
CA LEU A 77 43.86 -30.39 7.07
C LEU A 77 43.21 -29.00 7.10
N LEU A 78 43.93 -27.97 6.64
CA LEU A 78 43.39 -26.61 6.54
C LEU A 78 42.24 -26.56 5.54
N ASN A 79 42.42 -27.17 4.37
CA ASN A 79 41.39 -27.21 3.36
C ASN A 79 40.17 -28.03 3.80
N LEU A 80 40.39 -29.16 4.49
CA LEU A 80 39.31 -29.99 5.03
C LEU A 80 38.50 -29.25 6.10
N ALA A 81 39.17 -28.51 6.98
CA ALA A 81 38.51 -27.70 8.00
C ALA A 81 37.65 -26.59 7.38
N PHE A 82 38.18 -25.85 6.41
CA PHE A 82 37.45 -24.79 5.71
C PHE A 82 36.26 -25.35 4.90
N SER A 83 36.46 -26.47 4.21
CA SER A 83 35.40 -27.16 3.46
C SER A 83 34.25 -27.59 4.39
N THR A 84 34.59 -28.11 5.57
CA THR A 84 33.60 -28.50 6.58
C THR A 84 32.88 -27.27 7.16
N GLN A 85 33.61 -26.17 7.39
CA GLN A 85 33.04 -24.91 7.88
C GLN A 85 32.02 -24.32 6.89
N ALA A 86 32.34 -24.36 5.59
CA ALA A 86 31.42 -23.95 4.54
C ALA A 86 30.20 -24.90 4.45
N ALA A 87 30.41 -26.22 4.55
CA ALA A 87 29.35 -27.21 4.49
C ALA A 87 28.34 -27.07 5.63
N TYR A 88 28.78 -26.74 6.85
CA TYR A 88 27.88 -26.52 7.99
C TYR A 88 27.22 -25.13 7.99
N ALA A 89 27.77 -24.16 7.27
CA ALA A 89 27.15 -22.84 7.12
C ALA A 89 25.82 -22.91 6.35
N ALA A 90 25.74 -23.72 5.29
CA ALA A 90 24.54 -23.85 4.46
C ALA A 90 23.26 -24.22 5.24
N PRO A 91 23.23 -25.27 6.10
CA PRO A 91 22.04 -25.60 6.87
C PRO A 91 21.70 -24.52 7.91
N LEU A 92 22.69 -23.89 8.54
CA LEU A 92 22.45 -22.78 9.49
C LEU A 92 21.81 -21.58 8.81
N ILE A 93 22.29 -21.22 7.62
CA ILE A 93 21.72 -20.13 6.81
C ILE A 93 20.29 -20.47 6.40
N LEU A 94 20.03 -21.71 5.97
CA LEU A 94 18.69 -22.16 5.59
C LEU A 94 17.70 -22.05 6.76
N LEU A 95 18.11 -22.42 7.98
CA LEU A 95 17.29 -22.24 9.17
C LEU A 95 17.01 -20.76 9.48
N ALA A 96 18.01 -19.89 9.29
CA ALA A 96 17.83 -18.45 9.46
C ALA A 96 16.89 -17.86 8.40
N GLN A 97 16.98 -18.31 7.15
CA GLN A 97 16.18 -17.84 6.02
C GLN A 97 14.71 -18.27 6.13
N ASN A 98 14.42 -19.52 6.51
CA ASN A 98 13.03 -19.97 6.69
C ASN A 98 12.27 -19.09 7.68
N ARG A 99 12.94 -18.67 8.76
CA ARG A 99 12.32 -17.77 9.75
C ARG A 99 12.16 -16.34 9.29
N GLN A 100 13.07 -15.85 8.44
CA GLN A 100 12.89 -14.54 7.81
C GLN A 100 11.66 -14.58 6.89
N ALA A 101 11.55 -15.61 6.06
CA ALA A 101 10.40 -15.79 5.17
C ALA A 101 9.07 -15.92 5.94
N ASP A 102 9.04 -16.59 7.08
CA ASP A 102 7.85 -16.69 7.93
C ASP A 102 7.42 -15.32 8.49
N ARG A 103 8.38 -14.51 8.98
CA ARG A 103 8.08 -13.14 9.45
C ARG A 103 7.63 -12.25 8.31
N ASP A 104 8.33 -12.30 7.18
CA ASP A 104 8.00 -11.50 5.99
C ASP A 104 6.60 -11.84 5.48
N ARG A 105 6.18 -13.10 5.59
CA ARG A 105 4.81 -13.51 5.26
C ARG A 105 3.77 -12.90 6.18
N VAL A 106 3.97 -12.94 7.49
CA VAL A 106 3.03 -12.34 8.47
C VAL A 106 2.96 -10.83 8.28
N GLN A 107 4.12 -10.17 8.15
CA GLN A 107 4.22 -8.74 7.87
C GLN A 107 3.47 -8.38 6.59
N SER A 108 3.66 -9.18 5.53
CA SER A 108 2.97 -9.03 4.25
C SER A 108 1.45 -9.19 4.35
N GLU A 109 0.96 -10.13 5.17
CA GLU A 109 -0.48 -10.33 5.38
C GLU A 109 -1.11 -9.17 6.15
N GLU A 110 -0.43 -8.67 7.19
CA GLU A 110 -0.87 -7.47 7.92
C GLU A 110 -0.90 -6.23 7.03
N ASP A 111 0.14 -6.01 6.23
CA ASP A 111 0.21 -4.86 5.32
C ASP A 111 -0.92 -4.89 4.28
N ARG A 112 -1.26 -6.08 3.76
CA ARG A 112 -2.44 -6.24 2.88
C ARG A 112 -3.74 -5.89 3.60
N SER A 113 -3.91 -6.34 4.85
CA SER A 113 -5.10 -6.02 5.65
C SER A 113 -5.21 -4.52 5.92
N ARG A 114 -4.11 -3.87 6.32
CA ARG A 114 -4.04 -2.41 6.55
C ARG A 114 -4.33 -1.62 5.27
N ALA A 115 -3.78 -2.05 4.14
CA ALA A 115 -4.03 -1.42 2.85
C ALA A 115 -5.51 -1.54 2.44
N ALA A 116 -6.14 -2.69 2.67
CA ALA A 116 -7.56 -2.89 2.41
C ALA A 116 -8.44 -1.97 3.29
N ALA A 117 -8.14 -1.87 4.59
CA ALA A 117 -8.84 -0.97 5.50
C ALA A 117 -8.68 0.50 5.08
N THR A 118 -7.45 0.93 4.81
CA THR A 118 -7.16 2.30 4.35
C THR A 118 -7.93 2.64 3.08
N ARG A 119 -7.99 1.70 2.13
CA ARG A 119 -8.77 1.89 0.90
C ARG A 119 -10.27 2.05 1.21
N ALA A 120 -10.83 1.21 2.07
CA ALA A 120 -12.23 1.31 2.47
C ALA A 120 -12.54 2.67 3.14
N ASP A 121 -11.67 3.14 4.03
CA ASP A 121 -11.81 4.43 4.69
C ASP A 121 -11.76 5.59 3.67
N THR A 122 -10.86 5.53 2.69
CA THR A 122 -10.82 6.54 1.62
C THR A 122 -12.06 6.52 0.74
N GLU A 123 -12.60 5.34 0.42
CA GLU A 123 -13.83 5.21 -0.36
C GLU A 123 -15.05 5.72 0.44
N TYR A 124 -15.07 5.48 1.76
CA TYR A 124 -16.07 6.03 2.66
C TYR A 124 -16.00 7.55 2.72
N LEU A 125 -14.83 8.13 3.00
CA LEU A 125 -14.63 9.58 3.04
C LEU A 125 -14.96 10.25 1.69
N ALA A 126 -14.64 9.61 0.57
CA ALA A 126 -15.00 10.12 -0.75
C ALA A 126 -16.51 10.16 -0.98
N ARG A 127 -17.25 9.14 -0.52
CA ARG A 127 -18.73 9.12 -0.58
C ARG A 127 -19.34 10.16 0.34
N GLU A 128 -18.84 10.28 1.56
CA GLU A 128 -19.27 11.31 2.51
C GLU A 128 -19.02 12.72 1.94
N LEU A 129 -17.83 13.00 1.41
CA LEU A 129 -17.50 14.25 0.73
C LEU A 129 -18.41 14.52 -0.48
N ALA A 130 -18.71 13.50 -1.29
CA ALA A 130 -19.61 13.65 -2.43
C ALA A 130 -21.04 14.01 -1.95
N SER A 131 -21.55 13.35 -0.91
CA SER A 131 -22.86 13.64 -0.35
C SER A 131 -22.93 15.05 0.28
N LEU A 132 -21.88 15.44 1.03
CA LEU A 132 -21.75 16.77 1.61
C LEU A 132 -21.70 17.85 0.53
N ARG A 133 -20.98 17.60 -0.57
CA ARG A 133 -20.89 18.53 -1.71
C ARG A 133 -22.25 18.75 -2.37
N VAL A 134 -23.07 17.72 -2.51
CA VAL A 134 -24.44 17.86 -3.06
C VAL A 134 -25.31 18.69 -2.13
N ALA A 135 -25.31 18.37 -0.82
CA ALA A 135 -26.08 19.10 0.18
C ALA A 135 -25.68 20.59 0.26
N VAL A 136 -24.38 20.91 0.21
CA VAL A 136 -23.89 22.29 0.17
C VAL A 136 -24.19 22.96 -1.17
N GLY A 137 -24.13 22.22 -2.28
CA GLY A 137 -24.49 22.71 -3.61
C GLY A 137 -25.94 23.20 -3.69
N GLU A 138 -26.88 22.50 -3.06
CA GLU A 138 -28.28 22.91 -2.97
C GLU A 138 -28.44 24.21 -2.16
N LEU A 139 -27.75 24.33 -1.02
CA LEU A 139 -27.74 25.54 -0.17
C LEU A 139 -27.06 26.75 -0.83
N ALA A 140 -26.06 26.52 -1.68
CA ALA A 140 -25.30 27.56 -2.37
C ALA A 140 -25.88 27.94 -3.75
N THR A 141 -27.09 27.47 -4.09
CA THR A 141 -27.73 27.88 -5.34
C THR A 141 -27.88 29.40 -5.36
N ARG A 142 -27.44 30.05 -6.45
CA ARG A 142 -27.45 31.51 -6.63
C ARG A 142 -28.77 32.16 -6.20
N ASP A 143 -29.89 31.46 -6.36
CA ASP A 143 -31.23 31.92 -6.00
C ASP A 143 -31.48 31.98 -4.48
N PHE A 144 -30.85 31.13 -3.67
CA PHE A 144 -30.93 31.21 -2.20
C PHE A 144 -30.16 32.43 -1.67
N ILE A 145 -28.92 32.61 -2.13
CA ILE A 145 -28.11 33.78 -1.76
C ILE A 145 -28.78 35.07 -2.28
N ARG A 146 -29.34 35.05 -3.50
CA ARG A 146 -30.10 36.19 -4.04
C ARG A 146 -31.41 36.42 -3.28
N GLY A 147 -32.06 35.36 -2.82
CA GLY A 147 -33.27 35.43 -1.99
C GLY A 147 -33.01 36.07 -0.64
N GLU A 148 -31.98 35.63 0.08
CA GLU A 148 -31.55 36.23 1.35
C GLU A 148 -31.01 37.65 1.17
N LEU A 149 -30.25 37.91 0.09
CA LEU A 149 -29.77 39.27 -0.22
C LEU A 149 -30.93 40.22 -0.54
N SER A 150 -31.90 39.82 -1.35
CA SER A 150 -33.12 40.61 -1.63
C SER A 150 -34.04 40.78 -0.42
N ARG A 151 -33.91 39.92 0.60
CA ARG A 151 -34.69 40.00 1.84
C ARG A 151 -34.07 40.94 2.86
N LEU A 152 -32.74 41.04 2.86
CA LEU A 152 -31.95 41.96 3.68
C LEU A 152 -31.74 43.33 3.02
N VAL A 153 -31.93 43.43 1.70
CA VAL A 153 -31.99 44.69 0.94
C VAL A 153 -33.46 45.15 0.90
N PRO A 154 -33.90 46.09 1.76
CA PRO A 154 -35.17 46.76 1.56
C PRO A 154 -35.17 47.47 0.19
N ASP A 155 -36.27 47.35 -0.53
CA ASP A 155 -36.52 47.95 -1.84
C ASP A 155 -36.62 49.47 -1.74
N ASP A 156 -35.48 50.13 -1.54
CA ASP A 156 -35.35 51.57 -1.58
C ASP A 156 -34.86 51.99 -2.98
N GLY A 157 -35.74 51.81 -3.97
CA GLY A 157 -35.74 52.57 -5.21
C GLY A 157 -35.10 51.87 -6.42
N THR A 158 -35.93 51.54 -7.42
CA THR A 158 -35.72 51.90 -8.84
C THR A 158 -36.89 51.39 -9.71
N GLU A 159 -38.04 52.04 -9.62
CA GLU A 159 -39.18 51.80 -10.54
C GLU A 159 -39.09 52.56 -11.89
N ASP A 160 -38.03 53.34 -12.19
CA ASP A 160 -38.02 54.23 -13.38
C ASP A 160 -37.52 53.60 -14.72
N GLY A 161 -37.24 52.29 -14.76
CA GLY A 161 -36.61 51.66 -15.95
C GLY A 161 -37.57 51.03 -16.97
N GLY A 162 -38.75 50.56 -16.54
CA GLY A 162 -39.61 49.67 -17.33
C GLY A 162 -40.55 50.37 -18.31
N GLU A 163 -41.06 51.55 -17.95
CA GLU A 163 -42.08 52.24 -18.75
C GLU A 163 -41.52 52.87 -20.04
N ARG A 164 -40.23 53.26 -20.05
CA ARG A 164 -39.59 53.89 -21.22
C ARG A 164 -39.47 52.93 -22.42
N LYS A 165 -39.32 51.63 -22.18
CA LYS A 165 -39.25 50.61 -23.27
C LYS A 165 -40.62 50.32 -23.90
N LYS A 166 -41.71 50.35 -23.13
CA LYS A 166 -43.07 50.15 -23.67
C LYS A 166 -43.53 51.35 -24.53
N LYS A 167 -43.24 52.59 -24.11
CA LYS A 167 -43.59 53.81 -24.88
C LYS A 167 -42.86 53.92 -26.23
N LYS A 168 -41.61 53.43 -26.33
CA LYS A 168 -40.81 53.51 -27.58
C LYS A 168 -41.24 52.49 -28.65
N LYS A 169 -41.81 51.34 -28.24
CA LYS A 169 -42.33 50.33 -29.18
C LYS A 169 -43.67 50.77 -29.78
N GLN A 170 -44.56 51.32 -28.95
CA GLN A 170 -45.90 51.74 -29.40
C GLN A 170 -45.91 52.92 -30.38
N ARG A 171 -44.93 53.84 -30.29
CA ARG A 171 -44.81 54.96 -31.24
C ARG A 171 -44.30 54.56 -32.63
N ARG A 172 -43.66 53.40 -32.77
CA ARG A 172 -43.04 52.97 -34.02
C ARG A 172 -44.01 52.19 -34.92
N ASP A 173 -45.07 51.63 -34.34
CA ASP A 173 -46.07 50.82 -35.05
C ASP A 173 -47.24 51.66 -35.60
N THR A 174 -47.40 52.92 -35.19
CA THR A 174 -48.50 53.82 -35.64
C THR A 174 -48.13 54.69 -36.86
N ALA A 175 -46.88 54.70 -37.31
CA ALA A 175 -46.39 55.63 -38.33
C ALA A 175 -46.13 54.98 -39.71
N ALA A 176 -46.63 53.76 -39.96
CA ALA A 176 -46.46 53.09 -41.25
C ALA A 176 -47.79 53.02 -42.02
N ASP A 177 -47.77 53.67 -43.21
CA ASP A 177 -48.58 53.47 -44.43
C ASP A 177 -49.90 54.28 -44.65
N PRO A 178 -50.29 54.58 -45.92
CA PRO A 178 -49.57 55.40 -46.95
C PRO A 178 -50.49 56.35 -47.79
N VAL A 179 -49.94 56.97 -48.88
CA VAL A 179 -50.60 57.45 -50.15
C VAL A 179 -51.10 58.93 -50.21
N PRO A 180 -51.14 59.70 -51.36
CA PRO A 180 -50.78 59.47 -52.78
C PRO A 180 -49.84 60.51 -53.50
N GLU A 181 -49.28 60.02 -54.61
CA GLU A 181 -49.06 60.59 -55.97
C GLU A 181 -49.31 62.08 -56.35
N ALA A 182 -48.21 62.74 -56.80
CA ALA A 182 -48.01 63.70 -57.94
C ALA A 182 -48.75 65.08 -58.02
N PRO A 183 -48.39 66.06 -58.91
CA PRO A 183 -47.30 66.12 -59.92
C PRO A 183 -46.49 67.46 -60.03
N ALA A 184 -45.35 67.37 -60.74
CA ALA A 184 -44.77 68.31 -61.73
C ALA A 184 -44.29 69.76 -61.42
N ALA A 185 -43.28 70.14 -62.23
CA ALA A 185 -42.75 71.49 -62.58
C ALA A 185 -41.68 72.08 -61.63
N ALA A 186 -40.61 72.75 -62.08
CA ALA A 186 -39.94 72.90 -63.37
C ALA A 186 -38.62 73.69 -63.13
N SER A 187 -37.69 73.55 -64.07
CA SER A 187 -36.72 74.58 -64.52
C SER A 187 -35.32 74.69 -63.86
N THR A 188 -34.37 74.35 -64.74
CA THR A 188 -32.93 74.63 -64.89
C THR A 188 -32.59 76.15 -64.93
N PRO A 189 -31.31 76.59 -65.00
CA PRO A 189 -30.23 76.18 -65.92
C PRO A 189 -29.00 75.54 -65.28
#